data_AF-A0A7S1H248-F1
#
_entry.id   AF-A0A7S1H248-F1
#
_cell.length_a   1.000
_cell.length_b   1.000
_cell.length_c   1.000
_cell.angle_alpha   90.00
_cell.angle_beta   90.00
_cell.angle_gamma   90.00
#
_symmetry.space_group_name_H-M   'P 1'
#
loop_
_entity.id
_entity.type
_entity.pdbx_description
1 polymer ?
#
loop_
_entity_poly.entity_id
_entity_poly.type
_entity_poly.pdbx_seq_one_letter_code
_entity_poly.pdbx_strand_id
1 'polypeptide(L)'
;RQPQGARQGRQLTGVRELGLQRSELTQRRSETMHDNQADQLASNPSQRERSIGAIIAETRHLTAEQVESVLAYQKKHSVRFGEAAIATGLASADDVIFALAQQYHYPVSLEQQKQISAELVTLNRPFSQQGEAFRDLRSQIILRVDPGSEGARRPLAVVSADIGDGKTFVAANLAVTLAQLGGRTLLVDADMRSPRLHEVFGLANNAGLSNILSGRTEGQVIQQVSSVQNLFVLPVGPTPPNPVELVERP
;
A
#
# COMPACT_ATOMS: atom_id res chain seq x y z
N ARG A 1 42.77 -64.06 5.65
CA ARG A 1 42.38 -64.45 7.01
C ARG A 1 40.85 -64.39 7.09
N GLN A 2 40.22 -65.55 7.10
CA GLN A 2 38.89 -65.79 7.71
C GLN A 2 39.04 -65.69 9.25
N PRO A 3 37.99 -65.78 10.12
CA PRO A 3 36.54 -66.01 9.88
C PRO A 3 35.60 -65.29 10.89
N GLN A 4 34.33 -65.75 10.94
CA GLN A 4 33.42 -65.86 12.10
C GLN A 4 32.66 -64.58 12.54
N GLY A 5 31.34 -64.59 12.71
CA GLY A 5 30.36 -65.67 12.65
C GLY A 5 29.20 -65.40 13.62
N ALA A 6 28.02 -65.94 13.27
CA ALA A 6 26.93 -66.35 14.18
C ALA A 6 26.19 -65.24 14.97
N ARG A 7 24.87 -65.28 15.18
CA ARG A 7 23.86 -66.32 15.04
C ARG A 7 22.46 -65.67 15.19
N GLN A 8 21.52 -66.14 14.37
CA GLN A 8 20.15 -66.57 14.70
C GLN A 8 19.27 -65.77 15.68
N GLY A 9 18.02 -65.51 15.26
CA GLY A 9 16.89 -65.91 16.10
C GLY A 9 15.59 -65.14 15.97
N ARG A 10 14.69 -65.66 15.11
CA ARG A 10 13.23 -65.78 15.29
C ARG A 10 12.31 -64.55 15.25
N GLN A 11 11.39 -64.67 14.27
CA GLN A 11 9.94 -64.48 14.33
C GLN A 11 9.41 -63.07 14.64
N LEU A 12 8.59 -62.54 13.72
CA LEU A 12 7.14 -62.50 13.93
C LEU A 12 6.41 -62.12 12.64
N THR A 13 5.45 -62.98 12.33
CA THR A 13 4.34 -62.88 11.39
C THR A 13 3.51 -61.61 11.63
N GLY A 14 2.97 -60.99 10.58
CA GLY A 14 1.81 -60.10 10.71
C GLY A 14 1.94 -58.75 10.00
N VAL A 15 1.83 -58.74 8.66
CA VAL A 15 1.48 -57.51 7.92
C VAL A 15 0.18 -57.77 7.18
N ARG A 16 -0.91 -57.75 7.95
CA ARG A 16 -2.32 -57.57 7.55
C ARG A 16 -3.08 -57.30 8.86
N GLU A 17 -3.91 -56.26 8.85
CA GLU A 17 -4.71 -55.71 9.96
C GLU A 17 -4.06 -54.62 10.84
N LEU A 18 -3.91 -53.41 10.27
CA LEU A 18 -4.13 -52.10 10.91
C LEU A 18 -4.32 -51.12 9.73
N GLY A 19 -5.50 -50.98 9.10
CA GLY A 19 -6.78 -50.79 9.77
C GLY A 19 -6.82 -49.38 10.37
N LEU A 20 -7.11 -48.38 9.53
CA LEU A 20 -8.00 -47.27 9.90
C LEU A 20 -7.70 -46.58 11.25
N GLN A 21 -6.57 -45.87 11.35
CA GLN A 21 -6.29 -45.02 12.54
C GLN A 21 -5.34 -43.84 12.23
N ARG A 22 -5.57 -43.15 11.11
CA ARG A 22 -4.84 -41.90 10.77
C ARG A 22 -5.73 -40.72 10.38
N SER A 23 -7.01 -40.78 10.74
CA SER A 23 -7.98 -39.68 10.57
C SER A 23 -8.52 -39.08 11.88
N GLU A 24 -8.06 -39.54 13.05
CA GLU A 24 -8.62 -39.08 14.34
C GLU A 24 -7.62 -38.39 15.29
N LEU A 25 -6.38 -38.12 14.86
CA LEU A 25 -5.37 -37.40 15.66
C LEU A 25 -5.22 -35.91 15.32
N THR A 26 -6.07 -35.38 14.43
CA THR A 26 -6.07 -33.95 14.06
C THR A 26 -7.23 -33.17 14.72
N GLN A 27 -8.02 -33.79 15.60
CA GLN A 27 -9.31 -33.22 16.02
C GLN A 27 -9.52 -33.03 17.52
N ARG A 28 -8.46 -33.02 18.35
CA ARG A 28 -8.60 -32.79 19.81
C ARG A 28 -7.44 -32.03 20.45
N ARG A 29 -7.02 -30.89 19.87
CA ARG A 29 -6.10 -29.98 20.58
C ARG A 29 -6.14 -28.53 20.09
N SER A 30 -7.33 -27.93 20.13
CA SER A 30 -7.49 -26.47 20.10
C SER A 30 -8.91 -26.08 20.50
N GLU A 31 -9.34 -26.52 21.68
CA GLU A 31 -10.44 -25.88 22.42
C GLU A 31 -9.87 -25.39 23.73
N THR A 32 -9.29 -24.19 23.73
CA THR A 32 -9.41 -23.25 24.85
C THR A 32 -8.83 -21.89 24.45
N MET A 33 -9.72 -20.90 24.47
CA MET A 33 -9.43 -19.46 24.52
C MET A 33 -8.84 -18.86 23.24
N HIS A 34 -9.71 -18.28 22.40
CA HIS A 34 -9.59 -16.91 21.82
C HIS A 34 -10.65 -16.57 20.76
N ASP A 35 -11.71 -17.37 20.55
CA ASP A 35 -12.74 -17.06 19.54
C ASP A 35 -14.03 -16.48 20.16
N ASN A 36 -13.96 -15.26 20.71
CA ASN A 36 -15.19 -14.56 21.13
C ASN A 36 -15.18 -13.04 20.92
N GLN A 37 -14.40 -12.55 19.95
CA GLN A 37 -14.44 -11.13 19.52
C GLN A 37 -14.67 -10.92 18.01
N ALA A 38 -14.67 -11.97 17.19
CA ALA A 38 -14.88 -11.83 15.74
C ALA A 38 -16.36 -11.94 15.31
N ASP A 39 -17.19 -12.65 16.07
CA ASP A 39 -18.59 -12.94 15.68
C ASP A 39 -19.65 -11.95 16.20
N GLN A 40 -19.23 -10.87 16.87
CA GLN A 40 -20.15 -9.80 17.32
C GLN A 40 -20.19 -8.58 16.37
N LEU A 41 -19.45 -8.60 15.27
CA LEU A 41 -19.45 -7.52 14.26
C LEU A 41 -20.40 -7.76 13.09
N ALA A 42 -21.09 -8.92 13.05
CA ALA A 42 -21.99 -9.30 11.97
C ALA A 42 -23.45 -9.38 12.44
N SER A 43 -24.02 -8.26 12.91
CA SER A 43 -25.48 -8.03 12.91
C SER A 43 -25.82 -6.63 13.42
N ASN A 44 -25.62 -5.60 12.59
CA ASN A 44 -26.29 -4.32 12.80
C ASN A 44 -27.05 -3.91 11.52
N PRO A 45 -28.37 -4.19 11.42
CA PRO A 45 -29.17 -3.93 10.21
C PRO A 45 -29.43 -2.44 9.90
N SER A 46 -28.73 -1.51 10.58
CA SER A 46 -28.93 -0.06 10.48
C SER A 46 -27.95 0.65 9.53
N GLN A 47 -26.90 -0.03 9.05
CA GLN A 47 -25.96 0.51 8.06
C GLN A 47 -26.47 0.31 6.62
N ARG A 48 -27.65 0.86 6.30
CA ARG A 48 -28.02 1.03 4.88
C ARG A 48 -27.03 2.01 4.26
N GLU A 49 -26.41 1.59 3.16
CA GLU A 49 -25.54 2.36 2.27
C GLU A 49 -25.82 3.86 2.33
N ARG A 50 -24.98 4.62 3.05
CA ARG A 50 -25.16 6.08 3.13
C ARG A 50 -25.00 6.65 1.73
N SER A 51 -26.05 7.28 1.21
CA SER A 51 -26.01 7.98 -0.08
C SER A 51 -24.94 9.07 -0.06
N ILE A 52 -24.20 9.25 -1.16
CA ILE A 52 -23.18 10.29 -1.31
C ILE A 52 -23.66 11.67 -0.85
N GLY A 53 -24.92 12.01 -1.12
CA GLY A 53 -25.49 13.30 -0.75
C GLY A 53 -25.65 13.48 0.75
N ALA A 54 -25.93 12.40 1.50
CA ALA A 54 -25.98 12.43 2.95
C ALA A 54 -24.60 12.65 3.55
N ILE A 55 -23.57 12.00 2.98
CA ILE A 55 -22.18 12.13 3.44
C ILE A 55 -21.67 13.55 3.20
N ILE A 56 -21.94 14.13 2.02
CA ILE A 56 -21.56 15.53 1.71
C ILE A 56 -22.30 16.51 2.62
N ALA A 57 -23.60 16.33 2.83
CA ALA A 57 -24.39 17.21 3.69
C ALA A 57 -23.91 17.19 5.15
N GLU A 58 -23.56 16.01 5.67
CA GLU A 58 -23.01 15.85 7.02
C GLU A 58 -21.61 16.46 7.14
N THR A 59 -20.71 16.17 6.19
CA THR A 59 -19.31 16.62 6.22
C THR A 59 -19.19 18.15 6.12
N ARG A 60 -20.05 18.79 5.33
CA ARG A 60 -20.05 20.25 5.14
C ARG A 60 -21.05 20.98 6.02
N HIS A 61 -21.73 20.27 6.92
CA HIS A 61 -22.80 20.80 7.78
C HIS A 61 -23.84 21.61 6.99
N LEU A 62 -24.28 21.09 5.84
CA LEU A 62 -25.25 21.77 4.99
C LEU A 62 -26.60 21.86 5.70
N THR A 63 -27.22 23.03 5.62
CA THR A 63 -28.59 23.26 6.08
C THR A 63 -29.60 22.58 5.15
N ALA A 64 -30.83 22.39 5.62
CA ALA A 64 -31.90 21.80 4.82
C ALA A 64 -32.17 22.61 3.52
N GLU A 65 -32.14 23.93 3.60
CA GLU A 65 -32.29 24.83 2.45
C GLU A 65 -31.16 24.66 1.43
N GLN A 66 -29.91 24.49 1.89
CA GLN A 66 -28.77 24.24 1.03
C GLN A 66 -28.89 22.89 0.32
N VAL A 67 -29.28 21.82 1.03
CA VAL A 67 -29.50 20.50 0.42
C VAL A 67 -30.61 20.57 -0.64
N GLU A 68 -31.70 21.28 -0.36
CA GLU A 68 -32.80 21.47 -1.31
C GLU A 68 -32.34 22.23 -2.57
N SER A 69 -31.49 23.25 -2.42
CA SER A 69 -30.91 23.96 -3.56
C SER A 69 -30.04 23.05 -4.46
N VAL A 70 -29.28 22.13 -3.87
CA VAL A 70 -28.49 21.13 -4.61
C VAL A 70 -29.41 20.17 -5.37
N LEU A 71 -30.47 19.67 -4.71
CA LEU A 71 -31.45 18.77 -5.34
C LEU A 71 -32.21 19.45 -6.48
N ALA A 72 -32.57 20.72 -6.30
CA ALA A 72 -33.22 21.51 -7.34
C ALA A 72 -32.31 21.68 -8.57
N TYR A 73 -31.02 21.97 -8.35
CA TYR A 73 -30.03 22.05 -9.42
C TYR A 73 -29.85 20.69 -10.11
N GLN A 74 -29.73 19.62 -9.33
CA GLN A 74 -29.61 18.24 -9.80
C GLN A 74 -30.75 17.88 -10.77
N LYS A 75 -32.00 18.16 -10.37
CA LYS A 75 -33.19 17.85 -11.17
C LYS A 75 -33.29 18.74 -12.41
N LYS A 76 -32.95 20.02 -12.30
CA LYS A 76 -33.01 20.98 -13.41
C LYS A 76 -31.98 20.68 -14.51
N HIS A 77 -30.78 20.26 -14.11
CA HIS A 77 -29.66 20.05 -15.03
C HIS A 77 -29.39 18.58 -15.33
N SER A 78 -30.15 17.65 -14.76
CA SER A 78 -29.99 16.20 -14.91
C SER A 78 -28.55 15.71 -14.63
N VAL A 79 -27.91 16.27 -13.61
CA VAL A 79 -26.54 15.95 -13.18
C VAL A 79 -26.55 15.07 -11.93
N ARG A 80 -25.39 14.56 -11.50
CA ARG A 80 -25.27 13.82 -10.23
C ARG A 80 -25.26 14.78 -9.04
N PHE A 81 -25.61 14.29 -7.85
CA PHE A 81 -25.65 15.14 -6.64
C PHE A 81 -24.30 15.81 -6.34
N GLY A 82 -23.18 15.07 -6.42
CA GLY A 82 -21.85 15.64 -6.21
C GLY A 82 -21.50 16.73 -7.22
N GLU A 83 -21.88 16.55 -8.48
CA GLU A 83 -21.69 17.57 -9.55
C GLU A 83 -22.56 18.81 -9.28
N ALA A 84 -23.81 18.62 -8.85
CA ALA A 84 -24.69 19.71 -8.44
C ALA A 84 -24.16 20.47 -7.22
N ALA A 85 -23.59 19.78 -6.24
CA ALA A 85 -23.02 20.39 -5.03
C ALA A 85 -21.77 21.24 -5.35
N ILE A 86 -20.97 20.82 -6.33
CA ILE A 86 -19.85 21.62 -6.85
C ILE A 86 -20.37 22.83 -7.62
N ALA A 87 -21.32 22.65 -8.53
CA ALA A 87 -21.86 23.72 -9.37
C ALA A 87 -22.57 24.83 -8.56
N THR A 88 -23.15 24.47 -7.41
CA THR A 88 -23.78 25.41 -6.47
C THR A 88 -22.79 26.02 -5.47
N GLY A 89 -21.51 25.62 -5.49
CA GLY A 89 -20.46 26.11 -4.60
C GLY A 89 -20.56 25.61 -3.15
N LEU A 90 -21.42 24.62 -2.88
CA LEU A 90 -21.67 24.09 -1.53
C LEU A 90 -20.72 22.94 -1.15
N ALA A 91 -20.07 22.32 -2.15
CA ALA A 91 -19.03 21.32 -1.97
C ALA A 91 -17.87 21.54 -2.96
N SER A 92 -16.67 21.10 -2.59
CA SER A 92 -15.51 21.02 -3.47
C SER A 92 -15.42 19.65 -4.16
N ALA A 93 -14.54 19.53 -5.17
CA ALA A 93 -14.23 18.23 -5.77
C ALA A 93 -13.66 17.24 -4.73
N ASP A 94 -12.87 17.73 -3.77
CA ASP A 94 -12.28 16.91 -2.71
C ASP A 94 -13.35 16.36 -1.76
N ASP A 95 -14.38 17.15 -1.44
CA ASP A 95 -15.52 16.71 -0.63
C ASP A 95 -16.29 15.57 -1.32
N VAL A 96 -16.45 15.64 -2.65
CA VAL A 96 -17.11 14.58 -3.43
C VAL A 96 -16.26 13.32 -3.47
N ILE A 97 -14.94 13.44 -3.65
CA ILE A 97 -14.01 12.30 -3.63
C ILE A 97 -14.00 11.64 -2.25
N PHE A 98 -14.00 12.44 -1.18
CA PHE A 98 -14.07 11.94 0.18
C PHE A 98 -15.39 11.20 0.46
N ALA A 99 -16.52 11.76 0.02
CA ALA A 99 -17.82 11.12 0.16
C ALA A 99 -17.93 9.81 -0.63
N LEU A 100 -17.35 9.76 -1.84
CA LEU A 100 -17.23 8.54 -2.64
C LEU A 100 -16.34 7.50 -1.95
N ALA A 101 -15.21 7.92 -1.40
CA ALA A 101 -14.32 7.03 -0.67
C ALA A 101 -15.00 6.41 0.54
N GLN A 102 -15.76 7.20 1.32
CA GLN A 102 -16.58 6.67 2.41
C GLN A 102 -17.67 5.72 1.91
N GLN A 103 -18.40 6.09 0.86
CA GLN A 103 -19.49 5.27 0.33
C GLN A 103 -19.00 3.90 -0.17
N TYR A 104 -17.85 3.87 -0.82
CA TYR A 104 -17.25 2.66 -1.40
C TYR A 104 -16.18 2.00 -0.49
N HIS A 105 -16.04 2.45 0.76
CA HIS A 105 -15.05 1.95 1.73
C HIS A 105 -13.61 1.94 1.19
N TYR A 106 -13.23 2.95 0.41
CA TYR A 106 -11.82 3.17 0.07
C TYR A 106 -11.06 3.69 1.30
N PRO A 107 -9.86 3.17 1.59
CA PRO A 107 -9.04 3.68 2.68
C PRO A 107 -8.52 5.07 2.31
N VAL A 108 -9.24 6.12 2.73
CA VAL A 108 -8.77 7.51 2.71
C VAL A 108 -8.47 7.90 4.14
N SER A 109 -7.20 7.82 4.53
CA SER A 109 -6.75 8.27 5.85
C SER A 109 -6.77 9.81 5.90
N LEU A 110 -7.83 10.40 6.46
CA LEU A 110 -7.91 11.87 6.63
C LEU A 110 -7.02 12.42 7.74
N GLU A 111 -6.66 11.62 8.75
CA GLU A 111 -5.96 12.13 9.95
C GLU A 111 -4.44 12.30 9.80
N GLN A 112 -3.86 11.92 8.67
CA GLN A 112 -2.41 12.02 8.42
C GLN A 112 -2.09 12.84 7.18
N GLN A 113 -2.80 13.95 6.95
CA GLN A 113 -2.35 15.01 6.03
C GLN A 113 -1.14 15.78 6.58
N LYS A 114 -0.11 15.05 7.06
CA LYS A 114 1.23 15.60 7.22
C LYS A 114 1.74 15.88 5.80
N GLN A 115 1.74 17.17 5.42
CA GLN A 115 2.37 17.76 4.23
C GLN A 115 2.79 16.76 3.14
N ILE A 116 1.81 16.17 2.44
CA ILE A 116 2.10 15.38 1.24
C ILE A 116 2.39 16.38 0.13
N SER A 117 3.57 16.31 -0.48
CA SER A 117 3.99 17.27 -1.51
C SER A 117 2.98 17.31 -2.66
N ALA A 118 2.76 18.50 -3.23
CA ALA A 118 1.96 18.68 -4.44
C ALA A 118 2.50 17.87 -5.64
N GLU A 119 3.77 17.45 -5.58
CA GLU A 119 4.42 16.56 -6.55
C GLU A 119 3.76 15.17 -6.63
N LEU A 120 3.05 14.70 -5.59
CA LEU A 120 2.40 13.38 -5.57
C LEU A 120 1.02 13.42 -6.24
N VAL A 121 1.00 13.70 -7.54
CA VAL A 121 -0.23 13.83 -8.35
C VAL A 121 -1.09 12.57 -8.35
N THR A 122 -0.50 11.37 -8.21
CA THR A 122 -1.24 10.10 -8.16
C THR A 122 -1.96 9.89 -6.82
N LEU A 123 -1.60 10.65 -5.78
CA LEU A 123 -2.33 10.72 -4.52
C LEU A 123 -3.28 11.93 -4.47
N ASN A 124 -2.78 13.11 -4.81
CA ASN A 124 -3.50 14.37 -4.63
C ASN A 124 -4.57 14.60 -5.70
N ARG A 125 -4.39 14.03 -6.90
CA ARG A 125 -5.29 14.20 -8.05
C ARG A 125 -5.49 12.86 -8.77
N PRO A 126 -6.09 11.87 -8.10
CA PRO A 126 -6.11 10.49 -8.61
C PRO A 126 -6.87 10.35 -9.94
N PHE A 127 -7.84 11.21 -10.24
CA PHE A 127 -8.62 11.16 -11.49
C PHE A 127 -8.12 12.14 -12.57
N SER A 128 -6.91 12.68 -12.40
CA SER A 128 -6.29 13.56 -13.40
C SER A 128 -5.69 12.79 -14.57
N GLN A 129 -5.53 13.47 -15.72
CA GLN A 129 -4.84 12.92 -16.89
C GLN A 129 -3.40 12.48 -16.54
N GLN A 130 -2.72 13.23 -15.66
CA GLN A 130 -1.39 12.87 -15.17
C GLN A 130 -1.43 11.59 -14.33
N GLY A 131 -2.44 11.43 -13.47
CA GLY A 131 -2.65 10.21 -12.70
C GLY A 131 -2.85 8.99 -13.58
N GLU A 132 -3.68 9.09 -14.62
CA GLU A 132 -3.89 8.02 -15.61
C GLU A 132 -2.60 7.68 -16.36
N ALA A 133 -1.82 8.67 -16.80
CA ALA A 133 -0.55 8.43 -17.47
C ALA A 133 0.43 7.60 -16.62
N PHE A 134 0.45 7.79 -15.29
CA PHE A 134 1.25 6.95 -14.40
C PHE A 134 0.68 5.52 -14.25
N ARG A 135 -0.63 5.34 -14.28
CA ARG A 135 -1.24 3.99 -14.28
C ARG A 135 -0.94 3.23 -15.56
N ASP A 136 -0.93 3.92 -16.70
CA ASP A 136 -0.52 3.37 -17.99
C ASP A 136 0.96 2.98 -17.95
N LEU A 137 1.84 3.88 -17.50
CA LEU A 137 3.27 3.60 -17.34
C LEU A 137 3.52 2.39 -16.45
N ARG A 138 2.87 2.33 -15.28
CA ARG A 138 2.92 1.19 -14.36
C ARG A 138 2.55 -0.11 -15.07
N SER A 139 1.45 -0.12 -15.81
CA SER A 139 0.95 -1.32 -16.49
C SER A 139 1.95 -1.81 -17.55
N GLN A 140 2.55 -0.89 -18.31
CA GLN A 140 3.60 -1.21 -19.28
C GLN A 140 4.87 -1.77 -18.61
N ILE A 141 5.25 -1.23 -17.45
CA ILE A 141 6.40 -1.72 -16.68
C ILE A 141 6.15 -3.12 -16.15
N ILE A 142 5.00 -3.37 -15.52
CA ILE A 142 4.64 -4.69 -14.99
C ILE A 142 4.67 -5.73 -16.12
N LEU A 143 4.07 -5.45 -17.27
CA LEU A 143 4.04 -6.38 -18.40
C LEU A 143 5.44 -6.74 -18.93
N ARG A 144 6.42 -5.85 -18.82
CA ARG A 144 7.79 -6.06 -19.32
C ARG A 144 8.74 -6.63 -18.28
N VAL A 145 8.52 -6.31 -17.01
CA VAL A 145 9.45 -6.60 -15.91
C VAL A 145 9.00 -7.82 -15.09
N ASP A 146 7.73 -8.22 -15.16
CA ASP A 146 7.20 -9.42 -14.52
C ASP A 146 7.32 -10.65 -15.46
N PRO A 147 8.24 -11.59 -15.20
CA PRO A 147 8.48 -12.72 -16.10
C PRO A 147 7.50 -13.89 -15.91
N GLY A 148 6.40 -13.72 -15.16
CA GLY A 148 5.40 -14.78 -14.94
C GLY A 148 5.95 -16.03 -14.24
N SER A 149 7.15 -15.95 -13.66
CA SER A 149 7.89 -17.07 -13.08
C SER A 149 8.22 -16.77 -11.62
N GLU A 150 7.93 -17.72 -10.74
CA GLU A 150 8.01 -17.63 -9.28
C GLU A 150 9.27 -16.93 -8.73
N GLY A 151 9.07 -15.80 -8.04
CA GLY A 151 9.89 -15.43 -6.89
C GLY A 151 10.93 -14.32 -7.05
N ALA A 152 11.38 -13.96 -8.25
CA ALA A 152 12.43 -12.93 -8.41
C ALA A 152 11.87 -11.50 -8.49
N ARG A 153 11.88 -10.76 -7.38
CA ARG A 153 11.62 -9.31 -7.39
C ARG A 153 12.75 -8.60 -8.15
N ARG A 154 12.44 -7.93 -9.26
CA ARG A 154 13.43 -7.16 -10.03
C ARG A 154 13.46 -5.70 -9.58
N PRO A 155 14.61 -5.16 -9.16
CA PRO A 155 14.73 -3.73 -8.89
C PRO A 155 14.60 -2.94 -10.20
N LEU A 156 13.91 -1.80 -10.13
CA LEU A 156 13.78 -0.84 -11.22
C LEU A 156 14.53 0.43 -10.85
N ALA A 157 15.51 0.82 -11.67
CA ALA A 157 16.18 2.10 -11.53
C ALA A 157 15.47 3.17 -12.38
N VAL A 158 15.23 4.34 -11.80
CA VAL A 158 14.73 5.53 -12.51
C VAL A 158 15.85 6.56 -12.54
N VAL A 159 16.33 6.88 -13.74
CA VAL A 159 17.45 7.80 -13.98
C VAL A 159 17.07 8.81 -15.05
N SER A 160 17.76 9.95 -15.09
CA SER A 160 17.60 10.99 -16.10
C SER A 160 18.98 11.50 -16.56
N ALA A 161 19.01 12.22 -17.68
CA ALA A 161 20.24 12.78 -18.20
C ALA A 161 20.73 13.93 -17.32
N ASP A 162 19.80 14.79 -16.90
CA ASP A 162 20.11 16.01 -16.18
C ASP A 162 19.36 16.14 -14.84
N ILE A 163 19.87 17.06 -14.01
CA ILE A 163 19.19 17.52 -12.80
C ILE A 163 17.98 18.36 -13.23
N GLY A 164 16.81 18.06 -12.66
CA GLY A 164 15.57 18.79 -12.96
C GLY A 164 14.64 18.10 -13.96
N ASP A 165 15.08 17.03 -14.63
CA ASP A 165 14.27 16.24 -15.58
C ASP A 165 13.05 15.53 -14.96
N GLY A 166 12.88 15.62 -13.63
CA GLY A 166 11.73 15.05 -12.94
C GLY A 166 11.87 13.57 -12.58
N LYS A 167 13.09 12.99 -12.57
CA LYS A 167 13.30 11.59 -12.13
C LYS A 167 12.67 11.27 -10.76
N THR A 168 12.79 12.19 -9.80
CA THR A 168 12.17 12.06 -8.46
C THR A 168 10.65 12.07 -8.54
N PHE A 169 10.08 12.97 -9.35
CA PHE A 169 8.64 13.06 -9.58
C PHE A 169 8.09 11.77 -10.21
N VAL A 170 8.77 11.25 -11.23
CA VAL A 170 8.41 10.00 -11.90
C VAL A 170 8.52 8.82 -10.93
N ALA A 171 9.64 8.68 -10.22
CA ALA A 171 9.87 7.58 -9.28
C ALA A 171 8.83 7.56 -8.14
N ALA A 172 8.54 8.71 -7.55
CA ALA A 172 7.60 8.83 -6.44
C ALA A 172 6.17 8.46 -6.87
N ASN A 173 5.67 9.03 -7.96
CA ASN A 173 4.31 8.75 -8.45
C ASN A 173 4.17 7.32 -8.98
N LEU A 174 5.20 6.78 -9.64
CA LEU A 174 5.22 5.39 -10.07
C LEU A 174 5.15 4.45 -8.85
N ALA A 175 5.94 4.69 -7.81
CA ALA A 175 5.93 3.89 -6.58
C ALA A 175 4.55 3.88 -5.90
N VAL A 176 3.88 5.02 -5.84
CA VAL A 176 2.48 5.12 -5.37
C VAL A 176 1.57 4.21 -6.19
N THR A 177 1.59 4.31 -7.52
CA THR A 177 0.68 3.51 -8.35
C THR A 177 0.98 2.01 -8.28
N LEU A 178 2.24 1.62 -8.09
CA LEU A 178 2.64 0.23 -7.83
C LEU A 178 2.08 -0.27 -6.49
N ALA A 179 2.21 0.52 -5.42
CA ALA A 179 1.67 0.19 -4.11
C ALA A 179 0.13 0.07 -4.10
N GLN A 180 -0.56 0.94 -4.85
CA GLN A 180 -2.02 0.92 -5.00
C GLN A 180 -2.56 -0.38 -5.64
N LEU A 181 -1.75 -1.19 -6.32
CA LEU A 181 -2.14 -2.53 -6.78
C LEU A 181 -2.11 -3.59 -5.68
N GLY A 182 -1.78 -3.23 -4.44
CA GLY A 182 -1.66 -4.13 -3.30
C GLY A 182 -0.29 -4.80 -3.16
N GLY A 183 0.63 -4.57 -4.10
CA GLY A 183 2.00 -5.06 -4.01
C GLY A 183 2.82 -4.29 -2.95
N ARG A 184 3.63 -5.01 -2.16
CA ARG A 184 4.63 -4.37 -1.28
C ARG A 184 5.72 -3.72 -2.12
N THR A 185 5.75 -2.39 -2.12
CA THR A 185 6.67 -1.53 -2.89
C THR A 185 7.63 -0.83 -1.95
N LEU A 186 8.93 -0.98 -2.20
CA LEU A 186 9.99 -0.19 -1.56
C LEU A 186 10.56 0.78 -2.59
N LEU A 187 10.46 2.08 -2.30
CA LEU A 187 11.14 3.13 -3.04
C LEU A 187 12.43 3.51 -2.30
N VAL A 188 13.57 3.45 -3.00
CA VAL A 188 14.87 3.76 -2.43
C VAL A 188 15.36 5.09 -3.01
N ASP A 189 15.69 6.06 -2.16
CA ASP A 189 16.39 7.27 -2.57
C ASP A 189 17.89 6.97 -2.68
N ALA A 190 18.35 6.77 -3.91
CA ALA A 190 19.75 6.55 -4.23
C ALA A 190 20.46 7.84 -4.71
N ASP A 191 19.77 8.98 -4.77
CA ASP A 191 20.39 10.27 -5.10
C ASP A 191 20.98 10.88 -3.82
N MET A 192 22.16 10.37 -3.44
CA MET A 192 22.87 10.85 -2.26
C MET A 192 23.49 12.23 -2.41
N ARG A 193 23.47 12.82 -3.62
CA ARG A 193 23.99 14.18 -3.85
C ARG A 193 22.92 15.22 -3.53
N SER A 194 21.69 14.96 -3.95
CA SER A 194 20.55 15.85 -3.75
C SER A 194 19.30 15.05 -3.33
N PRO A 195 19.29 14.44 -2.13
CA PRO A 195 18.18 13.59 -1.68
C PRO A 195 16.91 14.40 -1.52
N ARG A 196 15.79 13.89 -2.02
CA ARG A 196 14.50 14.62 -2.02
C ARG A 196 13.29 13.78 -1.68
N LEU A 197 13.37 12.45 -1.73
CA LEU A 197 12.17 11.63 -1.53
C LEU A 197 11.58 11.77 -0.12
N HIS A 198 12.43 12.00 0.89
CA HIS A 198 11.95 12.28 2.25
C HIS A 198 11.11 13.56 2.31
N GLU A 199 11.46 14.61 1.57
CA GLU A 199 10.67 15.85 1.48
C GLU A 199 9.33 15.61 0.76
N VAL A 200 9.38 14.86 -0.35
CA VAL A 200 8.18 14.55 -1.16
C VAL A 200 7.13 13.79 -0.34
N PHE A 201 7.57 12.84 0.49
CA PHE A 201 6.69 12.00 1.32
C PHE A 201 6.51 12.51 2.76
N GLY A 202 7.11 13.63 3.15
CA GLY A 202 7.01 14.18 4.51
C GLY A 202 7.63 13.29 5.59
N LEU A 203 8.74 12.61 5.27
CA LEU A 203 9.43 11.63 6.11
C LEU A 203 10.67 12.22 6.78
N ALA A 204 11.13 11.56 7.85
CA ALA A 204 12.40 11.90 8.48
C ALA A 204 13.58 11.45 7.60
N ASN A 205 14.70 12.18 7.65
CA ASN A 205 15.92 11.85 6.91
C ASN A 205 17.17 11.77 7.82
N ASN A 206 16.98 11.37 9.07
CA ASN A 206 18.04 11.21 10.07
C ASN A 206 18.77 9.86 9.97
N ALA A 207 18.15 8.86 9.34
CA ALA A 207 18.76 7.56 9.07
C ALA A 207 18.24 6.99 7.74
N GLY A 208 19.08 6.31 6.97
CA GLY A 208 18.72 5.81 5.64
C GLY A 208 19.80 5.00 4.94
N LEU A 209 19.79 5.02 3.62
CA LEU A 209 20.68 4.25 2.74
C LEU A 209 22.16 4.49 3.05
N SER A 210 22.56 5.73 3.33
CA SER A 210 23.95 6.09 3.67
C SER A 210 24.42 5.41 4.96
N ASN A 211 23.55 5.27 5.96
CA ASN A 211 23.85 4.55 7.20
C ASN A 211 24.06 3.06 6.94
N ILE A 212 23.20 2.46 6.10
CA ILE A 212 23.31 1.05 5.71
C ILE A 212 24.66 0.80 5.05
N LEU A 213 24.99 1.58 4.03
CA LEU A 213 26.22 1.39 3.24
C LEU A 213 27.50 1.73 4.03
N SER A 214 27.40 2.55 5.08
CA SER A 214 28.53 2.83 5.97
C SER A 214 28.67 1.84 7.14
N GLY A 215 27.78 0.84 7.22
CA GLY A 215 27.74 -0.14 8.31
C GLY A 215 27.27 0.44 9.66
N ARG A 216 26.65 1.62 9.67
CA ARG A 216 26.24 2.38 10.87
C ARG A 216 24.73 2.31 11.10
N THR A 217 24.16 1.12 11.05
CA THR A 217 22.70 0.96 11.18
C THR A 217 22.28 0.87 12.64
N GLU A 218 21.85 1.99 13.20
CA GLU A 218 21.09 2.03 14.46
C GLU A 218 19.65 2.49 14.14
N GLY A 219 18.66 1.59 14.26
CA GLY A 219 17.24 1.90 14.12
C GLY A 219 16.56 1.48 12.82
N GLN A 220 15.26 1.80 12.69
CA GLN A 220 14.48 1.56 11.47
C GLN A 220 14.78 2.64 10.41
N VAL A 221 15.46 2.23 9.34
CA VAL A 221 15.84 3.07 8.20
C VAL A 221 14.78 3.08 7.09
N ILE A 222 13.89 2.09 7.05
CA ILE A 222 12.78 2.01 6.10
C ILE A 222 11.53 2.56 6.79
N GLN A 223 10.89 3.54 6.18
CA GLN A 223 9.71 4.22 6.71
C GLN A 223 8.48 3.89 5.84
N GLN A 224 7.37 3.53 6.47
CA GLN A 224 6.10 3.36 5.77
C GLN A 224 5.48 4.73 5.48
N VAL A 225 4.96 4.92 4.27
CA VAL A 225 4.19 6.11 3.92
C VAL A 225 2.78 5.97 4.51
N SER A 226 2.41 6.87 5.42
CA SER A 226 1.13 6.83 6.14
C SER A 226 -0.09 6.80 5.22
N SER A 227 -0.07 7.60 4.16
CA SER A 227 -1.19 7.79 3.24
C SER A 227 -1.32 6.72 2.17
N VAL A 228 -0.36 5.78 2.09
CA VAL A 228 -0.33 4.77 1.02
C VAL A 228 0.00 3.41 1.60
N GLN A 229 -1.02 2.55 1.65
CA GLN A 229 -0.83 1.17 2.09
C GLN A 229 0.20 0.46 1.20
N ASN A 230 1.05 -0.37 1.80
CA ASN A 230 2.10 -1.15 1.12
C ASN A 230 3.24 -0.35 0.48
N LEU A 231 3.30 0.98 0.65
CA LEU A 231 4.42 1.80 0.21
C LEU A 231 5.40 2.07 1.36
N PHE A 232 6.66 1.75 1.10
CA PHE A 232 7.78 2.00 1.99
C PHE A 232 8.83 2.84 1.27
N VAL A 233 9.50 3.72 2.00
CA VAL A 233 10.58 4.56 1.50
C VAL A 233 11.83 4.31 2.33
N LEU A 234 12.95 4.06 1.65
CA LEU A 234 14.28 4.13 2.23
C LEU A 234 14.90 5.47 1.78
N PRO A 235 14.89 6.51 2.63
CA PRO A 235 15.54 7.77 2.28
C PRO A 235 17.07 7.62 2.31
N VAL A 236 17.81 8.65 1.89
CA VAL A 236 19.28 8.62 1.92
C VAL A 236 19.82 8.60 3.36
N GLY A 237 19.16 9.26 4.31
CA GLY A 237 19.74 9.59 5.60
C GLY A 237 20.69 10.80 5.50
N PRO A 238 21.63 10.96 6.44
CA PRO A 238 22.63 12.02 6.39
C PRO A 238 23.44 11.95 5.10
N THR A 239 23.51 13.06 4.36
CA THR A 239 24.26 13.15 3.10
C THR A 239 25.73 12.79 3.33
N PRO A 240 26.27 11.73 2.69
CA PRO A 240 27.66 11.35 2.87
C PRO A 240 28.58 12.32 2.10
N PRO A 241 29.80 12.59 2.60
CA PRO A 241 30.77 13.44 1.89
C PRO A 241 31.33 12.77 0.62
N ASN A 242 31.23 11.44 0.51
CA ASN A 242 31.80 10.61 -0.54
C ASN A 242 30.76 9.58 -1.08
N PRO A 243 29.73 10.03 -1.83
CA PRO A 243 28.61 9.17 -2.21
C PRO A 243 28.97 7.99 -3.13
N VAL A 244 29.93 8.18 -4.04
CA VAL A 244 30.27 7.17 -5.06
C VAL A 244 31.01 6.00 -4.40
N GLU A 245 32.01 6.33 -3.59
CA GLU A 245 32.84 5.39 -2.85
C GLU A 245 32.01 4.53 -1.89
N LEU A 246 30.91 5.11 -1.36
CA LEU A 246 30.00 4.44 -0.46
C LEU A 246 29.15 3.37 -1.18
N VAL A 247 28.85 3.55 -2.46
CA VAL A 247 28.12 2.56 -3.28
C VAL A 247 29.06 1.49 -3.82
N GLU A 248 30.31 1.83 -4.12
CA GLU A 248 31.34 0.90 -4.62
C GLU A 248 31.89 -0.05 -3.55
N ARG A 249 31.67 0.25 -2.26
CA ARG A 249 32.13 -0.54 -1.12
C ARG A 249 30.96 -1.00 -0.24
N PRO A 250 30.10 -1.91 -0.75
CA PRO A 250 28.97 -2.43 0.02
C PRO A 250 29.38 -3.32 1.20
#